data_AF-F2VQS0-F1
#
_entry.id   AF-F2VQS0-F1
#
_cell.length_a   1.000
_cell.length_b   1.000
_cell.length_c   1.000
_cell.angle_alpha   90.00
_cell.angle_beta   90.00
_cell.angle_gamma   90.00
#
_symmetry.space_group_name_H-M   'P 1'
#
loop_
_entity.id
_entity.type
_entity.pdbx_description
1 polymer ?
#
loop_
_entity_poly.entity_id
_entity_poly.type
_entity_poly.pdbx_seq_one_letter_code
_entity_poly.pdbx_strand_id
1 'polypeptide(L)'
;CEELGCGQAGEVIEYFGSKSQETPVISKIECSGDSKSLKACLIIASTVSCTLGGLQCSSWSKIQLTVANKSCSGAVSVVSQGKISPVSIQRWTKEAGDRLCHDLDCGSLTSNKTMKLNSSCATNFNCAREKAPENVWKCKQETLVFDKGDTEVEQLLIE
;
A
#
# COMPACT_ATOMS: atom_id res chain seq x y z
N CYS A 1 -6.16 0.67 13.83
CA CYS A 1 -4.75 0.53 13.39
C CYS A 1 -4.09 -0.67 14.04
N GLU A 2 -4.04 -0.70 15.37
CA GLU A 2 -3.42 -1.82 16.10
C GLU A 2 -4.11 -3.16 15.86
N GLU A 3 -5.45 -3.21 15.87
CA GLU A 3 -6.22 -4.43 15.53
C GLU A 3 -5.87 -5.02 14.15
N LEU A 4 -5.53 -4.16 13.19
CA LEU A 4 -5.17 -4.56 11.82
C LEU A 4 -3.65 -4.77 11.65
N GLY A 5 -2.86 -4.61 12.72
CA GLY A 5 -1.41 -4.71 12.66
C GLY A 5 -0.72 -3.57 11.90
N CYS A 6 -1.41 -2.46 11.64
CA CYS A 6 -0.88 -1.32 10.88
C CYS A 6 -0.14 -0.29 11.75
N GLY A 7 0.30 -0.68 12.96
CA GLY A 7 0.90 0.22 13.93
C GLY A 7 -0.12 1.04 14.73
N GLN A 8 0.31 2.19 15.23
CA GLN A 8 -0.48 3.09 16.08
C GLN A 8 -1.43 3.97 15.27
N ALA A 9 -2.41 4.56 15.94
CA ALA A 9 -3.27 5.58 15.35
C ALA A 9 -2.45 6.82 14.96
N GLY A 10 -2.64 7.31 13.74
CA GLY A 10 -2.08 8.57 13.27
C GLY A 10 -3.18 9.58 13.00
N GLU A 11 -3.07 10.29 11.89
CA GLU A 11 -3.97 11.40 11.55
C GLU A 11 -5.33 10.93 11.03
N VAL A 12 -6.38 11.69 11.37
CA VAL A 12 -7.70 11.55 10.75
C VAL A 12 -7.66 12.20 9.38
N ILE A 13 -8.13 11.49 8.37
CA ILE A 13 -8.19 11.95 6.98
C ILE A 13 -9.64 12.03 6.51
N GLU A 14 -9.98 13.03 5.71
CA GLU A 14 -11.37 13.29 5.29
C GLU A 14 -11.83 12.43 4.11
N TYR A 15 -10.92 11.71 3.44
CA TYR A 15 -11.23 10.92 2.26
C TYR A 15 -10.63 9.52 2.30
N PHE A 16 -11.50 8.51 2.28
CA PHE A 16 -11.12 7.10 2.20
C PHE A 16 -11.86 6.35 1.07
N GLY A 17 -12.48 7.08 0.14
CA GLY A 17 -13.24 6.51 -0.99
C GLY A 17 -14.68 7.02 -1.07
N SER A 18 -15.48 6.33 -1.87
CA SER A 18 -16.87 6.67 -2.12
C SER A 18 -17.74 6.49 -0.86
N LYS A 19 -18.75 7.35 -0.69
CA LYS A 19 -19.78 7.15 0.34
C LYS A 19 -20.51 5.84 0.09
N SER A 20 -20.60 4.99 1.13
CA SER A 20 -21.44 3.80 1.08
C SER A 20 -22.89 4.22 0.87
N GLN A 21 -23.61 3.47 0.02
CA GLN A 21 -25.06 3.59 -0.11
C GLN A 21 -25.79 2.72 0.93
N GLU A 22 -25.04 1.89 1.67
CA GLU A 22 -25.58 1.02 2.71
C GLU A 22 -25.82 1.80 4.00
N THR A 23 -26.95 1.51 4.65
CA THR A 23 -27.31 2.05 5.96
C THR A 23 -27.77 0.90 6.86
N PRO A 24 -27.55 0.98 8.18
CA PRO A 24 -26.95 2.10 8.91
C PRO A 24 -25.41 2.14 8.81
N VAL A 25 -24.82 3.33 8.89
CA VAL A 25 -23.37 3.55 8.90
C VAL A 25 -22.84 3.75 10.32
N ILE A 26 -21.56 3.47 10.56
CA ILE A 26 -20.92 3.78 11.84
C ILE A 26 -20.76 5.29 11.95
N SER A 27 -21.43 5.90 12.93
CA SER A 27 -21.36 7.34 13.19
C SER A 27 -20.41 7.69 14.33
N LYS A 28 -20.22 6.78 15.29
CA LYS A 28 -19.30 6.98 16.42
C LYS A 28 -18.72 5.66 16.91
N ILE A 29 -17.45 5.72 17.32
CA ILE A 29 -16.73 4.64 17.98
C ILE A 29 -16.22 5.20 19.31
N GLU A 30 -16.67 4.63 20.42
CA GLU A 30 -16.23 5.01 21.77
C GLU A 30 -15.55 3.84 22.45
N CYS A 31 -14.24 3.93 22.63
CA CYS A 31 -13.44 2.91 23.31
C CYS A 31 -13.16 3.35 24.74
N SER A 32 -13.28 2.44 25.70
CA SER A 32 -12.87 2.67 27.09
C SER A 32 -11.41 2.27 27.28
N GLY A 33 -10.56 3.20 27.71
CA GLY A 33 -9.13 2.94 27.96
C GLY A 33 -8.32 2.61 26.69
N ASP A 34 -7.19 1.93 26.86
CA ASP A 34 -6.23 1.59 25.79
C ASP A 34 -6.62 0.32 25.00
N SER A 35 -7.93 0.12 24.77
CA SER A 35 -8.39 -1.06 24.02
C SER A 35 -7.80 -1.10 22.61
N LYS A 36 -7.19 -2.22 22.27
CA LYS A 36 -6.59 -2.47 20.96
C LYS A 36 -7.54 -3.13 19.96
N SER A 37 -8.78 -3.44 20.36
CA SER A 37 -9.79 -4.06 19.49
C SER A 37 -11.11 -3.28 19.53
N LEU A 38 -11.68 -3.07 18.35
CA LEU A 38 -12.98 -2.45 18.13
C LEU A 38 -14.13 -3.25 18.77
N LYS A 39 -13.95 -4.55 19.00
CA LYS A 39 -14.95 -5.40 19.66
C LYS A 39 -15.24 -4.97 21.11
N ALA A 40 -14.29 -4.32 21.76
CA ALA A 40 -14.45 -3.81 23.12
C ALA A 40 -14.91 -2.34 23.17
N CYS A 41 -15.17 -1.73 22.01
CA CYS A 41 -15.66 -0.36 21.90
C CYS A 41 -17.18 -0.35 21.71
N LEU A 42 -17.83 0.70 22.21
CA LEU A 42 -19.22 0.98 21.87
C LEU A 42 -19.27 1.55 20.45
N ILE A 43 -19.95 0.84 19.56
CA ILE A 43 -20.18 1.24 18.17
C ILE A 43 -21.59 1.79 18.04
N ILE A 44 -21.71 3.05 17.66
CA ILE A 44 -22.99 3.71 17.43
C ILE A 44 -23.21 3.83 15.93
N ALA A 45 -24.36 3.35 15.47
CA ALA A 45 -24.76 3.41 14.07
C ALA A 45 -25.83 4.47 13.84
N SER A 46 -25.88 5.04 12.64
CA SER A 46 -26.82 6.08 12.23
C SER A 46 -27.35 5.80 10.82
N THR A 47 -28.60 6.18 10.56
CA THR A 47 -29.17 6.22 9.21
C THR A 47 -29.02 7.60 8.55
N VAL A 48 -28.62 8.62 9.33
CA VAL A 48 -28.35 9.97 8.85
C VAL A 48 -26.95 10.03 8.25
N SER A 49 -26.79 10.80 7.17
CA SER A 49 -25.50 11.00 6.53
C SER A 49 -24.50 11.69 7.48
N CYS A 50 -23.32 11.11 7.60
CA CYS A 50 -22.18 11.69 8.32
C CYS A 50 -21.07 12.04 7.31
N THR A 51 -20.18 12.96 7.71
CA THR A 51 -18.92 13.15 6.99
C THR A 51 -18.10 11.87 7.10
N LEU A 52 -17.54 11.40 5.99
CA LEU A 52 -16.65 10.24 6.03
C LEU A 52 -15.35 10.61 6.74
N GLY A 53 -14.86 9.69 7.56
CA GLY A 53 -13.55 9.79 8.18
C GLY A 53 -12.74 8.53 7.91
N GLY A 54 -11.46 8.70 7.63
CA GLY A 54 -10.45 7.65 7.64
C GLY A 54 -9.42 7.92 8.72
N LEU A 55 -8.67 6.89 9.09
CA LEU A 55 -7.55 7.01 10.02
C LEU A 55 -6.28 6.48 9.35
N GLN A 56 -5.27 7.33 9.20
CA GLN A 56 -3.98 6.93 8.68
C GLN A 56 -3.12 6.35 9.81
N CYS A 57 -2.81 5.06 9.74
CA CYS A 57 -2.02 4.37 10.76
C CYS A 57 -0.52 4.64 10.64
N SER A 58 0.26 4.56 11.73
CA SER A 58 1.68 4.90 11.73
C SER A 58 2.55 4.05 10.78
N SER A 59 2.15 2.80 10.52
CA SER A 59 2.88 1.87 9.64
C SER A 59 2.22 1.76 8.27
N TRP A 60 1.54 2.81 7.81
CA TRP A 60 0.97 2.84 6.47
C TRP A 60 2.07 2.78 5.39
N SER A 61 1.74 2.16 4.27
CA SER A 61 2.57 2.11 3.07
C SER A 61 1.69 2.19 1.83
N LYS A 62 2.17 2.84 0.77
CA LYS A 62 1.51 2.82 -0.55
C LYS A 62 2.51 2.56 -1.66
N ILE A 63 2.03 2.03 -2.78
CA ILE A 63 2.79 1.99 -4.03
C ILE A 63 2.48 3.28 -4.79
N GLN A 64 3.53 3.86 -5.37
CA GLN A 64 3.44 5.04 -6.22
C GLN A 64 4.10 4.75 -7.56
N LEU A 65 3.38 5.05 -8.63
CA LEU A 65 3.91 5.09 -9.99
C LEU A 65 4.31 6.53 -10.31
N THR A 66 5.59 6.75 -10.61
CA THR A 66 6.08 8.08 -10.98
C THR A 66 6.41 8.10 -12.47
N VAL A 67 5.57 8.76 -13.27
CA VAL A 67 5.82 9.23 -14.64
C VAL A 67 4.83 10.36 -14.94
N ALA A 68 5.25 11.39 -15.69
CA ALA A 68 4.35 12.45 -16.12
C ALA A 68 3.27 11.89 -17.07
N ASN A 69 2.00 12.17 -16.76
CA ASN A 69 0.83 11.98 -17.64
C ASN A 69 0.43 10.53 -17.99
N LYS A 70 0.78 9.53 -17.16
CA LYS A 70 0.27 8.16 -17.34
C LYS A 70 -0.15 7.54 -16.00
N SER A 71 -1.39 7.03 -15.94
CA SER A 71 -2.01 6.48 -14.72
C SER A 71 -1.54 5.05 -14.40
N CYS A 72 -1.25 4.25 -15.42
CA CYS A 72 -0.98 2.81 -15.33
C CYS A 72 0.47 2.43 -15.65
N SER A 73 1.38 3.41 -15.74
CA SER A 73 2.77 3.15 -16.10
C SER A 73 3.69 4.10 -15.37
N GLY A 74 4.88 3.63 -15.04
CA GLY A 74 5.92 4.47 -14.45
C GLY A 74 6.88 3.70 -13.57
N ALA A 75 7.81 4.44 -12.97
CA ALA A 75 8.75 3.90 -12.00
C ALA A 75 8.01 3.54 -10.71
N VAL A 76 8.14 2.29 -10.28
CA VAL A 76 7.42 1.76 -9.10
C VAL A 76 8.25 2.04 -7.85
N SER A 77 7.63 2.68 -6.87
CA SER A 77 8.23 2.96 -5.56
C SER A 77 7.25 2.68 -4.44
N VAL A 78 7.77 2.29 -3.27
CA VAL A 78 7.00 2.20 -2.03
C VAL A 78 7.24 3.47 -1.23
N VAL A 79 6.15 4.12 -0.82
CA VAL A 79 6.18 5.22 0.14
C VAL A 79 5.72 4.69 1.48
N SER A 80 6.55 4.83 2.51
CA SER A 80 6.23 4.44 3.88
C SER A 80 6.89 5.40 4.86
N GLN A 81 6.10 5.93 5.81
CA GLN A 81 6.60 6.84 6.86
C GLN A 81 7.45 8.01 6.32
N GLY A 82 7.04 8.60 5.19
CA GLY A 82 7.76 9.71 4.55
C GLY A 82 9.04 9.33 3.80
N LYS A 83 9.40 8.04 3.77
CA LYS A 83 10.52 7.51 2.98
C LYS A 83 10.02 6.89 1.68
N ILE A 84 10.81 7.07 0.62
CA ILE A 84 10.57 6.47 -0.69
C ILE A 84 11.64 5.41 -0.93
N SER A 85 11.21 4.20 -1.25
CA SER A 85 12.10 3.10 -1.61
C SER A 85 11.73 2.59 -3.01
N PRO A 86 12.69 2.52 -3.96
CA PRO A 86 12.43 1.97 -5.28
C PRO A 86 12.06 0.49 -5.18
N VAL A 87 11.21 0.00 -6.09
CA VAL A 87 11.01 -1.44 -6.25
C VAL A 87 12.07 -2.00 -7.20
N SER A 88 12.75 -3.07 -6.80
CA SER A 88 13.78 -3.72 -7.62
C SER A 88 13.16 -4.64 -8.66
N ILE A 89 13.66 -4.59 -9.89
CA ILE A 89 13.28 -5.54 -10.95
C ILE A 89 13.82 -6.96 -10.69
N GLN A 90 14.92 -7.11 -9.94
CA GLN A 90 15.65 -8.37 -9.79
C GLN A 90 14.84 -9.49 -9.14
N ARG A 91 13.90 -9.13 -8.25
CA ARG A 91 13.01 -10.09 -7.56
C ARG A 91 11.58 -10.00 -8.04
N TRP A 92 11.31 -9.11 -9.00
CA TRP A 92 10.00 -8.90 -9.58
C TRP A 92 9.54 -10.11 -10.38
N THR A 93 8.29 -10.51 -10.18
CA THR A 93 7.67 -11.61 -10.91
C THR A 93 6.53 -11.08 -11.76
N LYS A 94 6.25 -11.72 -12.91
CA LYS A 94 5.12 -11.32 -13.76
C LYS A 94 3.81 -11.30 -12.98
N GLU A 95 3.60 -12.29 -12.11
CA GLU A 95 2.44 -12.42 -11.24
C GLU A 95 2.31 -11.24 -10.26
N ALA A 96 3.43 -10.65 -9.84
CA ALA A 96 3.41 -9.46 -8.99
C ALA A 96 2.98 -8.23 -9.78
N GLY A 97 3.38 -8.14 -11.05
CA GLY A 97 2.94 -7.09 -11.94
C GLY A 97 1.49 -7.20 -12.35
N ASP A 98 1.04 -8.39 -12.74
CA ASP A 98 -0.37 -8.61 -13.04
C ASP A 98 -1.24 -8.30 -11.81
N ARG A 99 -0.79 -8.69 -10.60
CA ARG A 99 -1.50 -8.35 -9.36
C ARG A 99 -1.49 -6.85 -9.08
N LEU A 100 -0.36 -6.17 -9.25
CA LEU A 100 -0.26 -4.72 -9.05
C LEU A 100 -1.16 -3.96 -10.04
N CYS A 101 -1.14 -4.32 -11.32
CA CYS A 101 -1.98 -3.68 -12.32
C CYS A 101 -3.47 -3.93 -12.06
N HIS A 102 -3.85 -5.11 -11.56
CA HIS A 102 -5.21 -5.35 -11.06
C HIS A 102 -5.54 -4.51 -9.82
N ASP A 103 -4.64 -4.37 -8.84
CA ASP A 103 -4.85 -3.52 -7.65
C ASP A 103 -5.06 -2.03 -7.99
N LEU A 104 -4.51 -1.60 -9.13
CA LEU A 104 -4.61 -0.23 -9.64
C LEU A 104 -5.75 -0.04 -10.65
N ASP A 105 -6.59 -1.06 -10.88
CA ASP A 105 -7.64 -1.07 -11.92
C ASP A 105 -7.12 -0.77 -13.34
N CYS A 106 -5.89 -1.21 -13.63
CA CYS A 106 -5.20 -1.02 -14.91
C CYS A 106 -5.22 -2.25 -15.84
N GLY A 107 -5.83 -3.35 -15.41
CA GLY A 107 -5.80 -4.63 -16.13
C GLY A 107 -4.51 -5.40 -15.90
N SER A 108 -4.05 -6.18 -16.87
CA SER A 108 -2.84 -7.00 -16.74
C SER A 108 -1.56 -6.22 -17.12
N LEU A 109 -0.41 -6.66 -16.62
CA LEU A 109 0.88 -6.04 -16.97
C LEU A 109 1.18 -6.28 -18.45
N THR A 110 1.49 -5.22 -19.18
CA THR A 110 1.88 -5.33 -20.60
C THR A 110 3.37 -5.57 -20.72
N SER A 111 4.17 -4.74 -20.04
CA SER A 111 5.63 -4.88 -20.05
C SER A 111 6.28 -4.28 -18.81
N ASN A 112 7.56 -4.61 -18.60
CA ASN A 112 8.39 -3.96 -17.62
C ASN A 112 9.78 -3.68 -18.19
N LYS A 113 10.46 -2.71 -17.60
CA LYS A 113 11.85 -2.32 -17.92
C LYS A 113 12.57 -1.86 -16.67
N THR A 114 13.87 -1.69 -16.78
CA THR A 114 14.72 -1.24 -15.67
C THR A 114 15.27 0.16 -15.93
N MET A 115 15.50 0.90 -14.85
CA MET A 115 16.30 2.11 -14.81
C MET A 115 17.32 1.99 -13.68
N LYS A 116 18.57 2.29 -13.98
CA LYS A 116 19.64 2.35 -12.98
C LYS A 116 19.40 3.54 -12.05
N LEU A 117 19.38 3.28 -10.74
CA LEU A 117 19.21 4.27 -9.71
C LEU A 117 20.28 4.09 -8.63
N ASN A 118 20.92 5.19 -8.26
CA ASN A 118 21.82 5.22 -7.12
C ASN A 118 20.99 5.24 -5.82
N SER A 119 20.70 4.07 -5.26
CA SER A 119 19.92 3.93 -4.04
C SER A 119 20.57 2.89 -3.14
N SER A 120 20.60 3.16 -1.83
CA SER A 120 21.10 2.21 -0.83
C SER A 120 20.05 1.20 -0.38
N CYS A 121 18.80 1.33 -0.84
CA CYS A 121 17.73 0.39 -0.47
C CYS A 121 16.77 0.15 -1.64
N ALA A 122 16.24 -1.06 -1.70
CA ALA A 122 15.18 -1.43 -2.63
C ALA A 122 14.18 -2.38 -1.98
N THR A 123 12.90 -2.20 -2.28
CA THR A 123 11.83 -3.12 -1.87
C THR A 123 11.63 -4.18 -2.95
N ASN A 124 11.36 -5.41 -2.53
CA ASN A 124 11.16 -6.54 -3.42
C ASN A 124 9.73 -7.03 -3.35
N PHE A 125 9.18 -7.43 -4.49
CA PHE A 125 7.87 -8.06 -4.61
C PHE A 125 8.00 -9.31 -5.47
N ASN A 126 7.64 -10.46 -4.90
CA ASN A 126 7.75 -11.75 -5.57
C ASN A 126 6.57 -12.63 -5.18
N CYS A 127 5.67 -12.86 -6.14
CA CYS A 127 4.47 -13.66 -5.93
C CYS A 127 4.65 -15.14 -6.29
N ALA A 128 5.86 -15.62 -6.60
CA ALA A 128 6.06 -17.00 -7.08
C ALA A 128 5.61 -18.07 -6.06
N ARG A 129 5.54 -17.70 -4.76
CA ARG A 129 5.11 -18.59 -3.68
C ARG A 129 3.68 -18.32 -3.20
N GLU A 130 3.08 -17.21 -3.61
CA GLU A 130 1.73 -16.81 -3.23
C GLU A 130 0.74 -17.23 -4.32
N LYS A 131 -0.12 -18.22 -4.01
CA LYS A 131 -1.16 -18.65 -4.95
C LYS A 131 -2.31 -17.66 -4.90
N ALA A 132 -2.55 -16.97 -6.03
CA ALA A 132 -3.64 -15.99 -6.17
C ALA A 132 -3.68 -14.97 -5.01
N PRO A 133 -2.62 -14.17 -4.81
CA PRO A 133 -2.57 -13.19 -3.73
C PRO A 133 -3.76 -12.24 -3.80
N GLU A 134 -4.33 -11.88 -2.65
CA GLU A 134 -5.46 -10.94 -2.55
C GLU A 134 -5.09 -9.51 -2.95
N ASN A 135 -3.80 -9.15 -2.84
CA ASN A 135 -3.20 -7.91 -3.29
C ASN A 135 -1.68 -8.07 -3.37
N VAL A 136 -0.99 -7.16 -4.05
CA VAL A 136 0.46 -7.22 -4.29
C VAL A 136 1.27 -7.17 -2.99
N TRP A 137 0.74 -6.59 -1.91
CA TRP A 137 1.43 -6.52 -0.61
C TRP A 137 1.64 -7.88 0.03
N LYS A 138 0.83 -8.89 -0.31
CA LYS A 138 1.08 -10.29 0.10
C LYS A 138 2.39 -10.84 -0.46
N CYS A 139 2.88 -10.27 -1.56
CA CYS A 139 4.11 -10.68 -2.22
C CYS A 139 5.33 -9.86 -1.79
N LYS A 140 5.17 -8.89 -0.88
CA LYS A 140 6.27 -8.06 -0.39
C LYS A 140 7.29 -8.94 0.34
N GLN A 141 8.56 -8.80 -0.04
CA GLN A 141 9.68 -9.44 0.64
C GLN A 141 10.52 -8.41 1.41
N GLU A 142 11.48 -8.89 2.20
CA GLU A 142 12.41 -8.02 2.91
C GLU A 142 13.15 -7.06 1.97
N THR A 143 13.29 -5.82 2.45
CA THR A 143 14.02 -4.75 1.77
C THR A 143 15.50 -5.08 1.80
N LEU A 144 16.16 -5.11 0.64
CA LEU A 144 17.61 -5.23 0.58
C LEU A 144 18.23 -3.87 0.89
N VAL A 145 19.15 -3.85 1.84
CA VAL A 145 20.03 -2.71 2.12
C VAL A 145 21.37 -3.04 1.47
N PHE A 146 21.79 -2.21 0.51
CA PHE A 146 23.06 -2.38 -0.17
C PHE A 146 24.15 -1.63 0.59
N ASP A 147 25.24 -2.31 0.90
CA ASP A 147 26.41 -1.70 1.53
C ASP A 147 27.07 -0.69 0.58
N LYS A 148 27.90 0.21 1.13
CA LYS A 148 28.52 1.37 0.45
C LYS A 148 29.30 1.07 -0.85
N GLY A 149 29.45 -0.20 -1.27
CA GLY A 149 30.07 -0.63 -2.52
C GLY A 149 29.11 -1.01 -3.65
N ASP A 150 27.85 -1.37 -3.37
CA ASP A 150 26.84 -1.80 -4.35
C ASP A 150 25.71 -0.76 -4.44
N THR A 151 26.02 0.45 -4.91
CA THR A 151 25.05 1.56 -4.90
C THR A 151 24.03 1.53 -6.04
N GLU A 152 24.13 0.56 -6.96
CA GLU A 152 23.30 0.55 -8.17
C GLU A 152 22.10 -0.39 -8.01
N VAL A 153 20.92 0.21 -7.80
CA VAL A 153 19.64 -0.49 -7.81
C VAL A 153 19.03 -0.39 -9.20
N GLU A 154 18.61 -1.54 -9.73
CA GLU A 154 17.80 -1.61 -10.94
C GLU A 154 16.33 -1.41 -10.59
N GLN A 155 15.86 -0.17 -10.69
CA GLN A 155 14.48 0.19 -10.40
C GLN A 155 13.54 -0.33 -11.48
N LEU A 156 12.42 -0.90 -11.05
CA LEU A 156 11.33 -1.37 -11.88
C LEU A 156 10.52 -0.21 -12.48
N LEU A 157 10.29 -0.26 -13.78
CA LEU A 157 9.30 0.52 -14.51
C LEU A 157 8.28 -0.43 -15.13
N ILE A 158 6.99 -0.12 -15.01
CA ILE A 158 5.89 -0.91 -15.61
C ILE A 158 5.15 -0.11 -16.67
N GLU A 159 4.57 -0.82 -17.65
CA GLU A 159 3.62 -0.32 -18.66
C GLU A 159 2.42 -1.25 -18.84
#